data_AF-A0A951XVT1-F1
#
_entry.id   AF-A0A951XVT1-F1
#
_cell.length_a   1.000
_cell.length_b   1.000
_cell.length_c   1.000
_cell.angle_alpha   90.00
_cell.angle_beta   90.00
_cell.angle_gamma   90.00
#
_symmetry.space_group_name_H-M   'P 1'
#
loop_
_entity.id
_entity.type
_entity.pdbx_description
1 polymer ?
#
loop_
_entity_poly.entity_id
_entity_poly.type
_entity_poly.pdbx_seq_one_letter_code
_entity_poly.pdbx_strand_id
1 'polypeptide(L)'
;MKRLCVEAEALCRAVAPDLAGGPLYIVLPSDLPAELRPRVASDGCTMRHLDLILRPMLERAGRWRGRGPAMLIDAPTIASGERHRPRFVRRRVFGVSAFGIVLHELAHVLDAGPGDADPPAELVAFGRAILTADESVAPTNGPGAAVPWRWHEWRFIRTALHLAHRAAACGVALWPSGVFDASDYGLSPTRAYMRALGDEPDRFAGRDFATIFATPVPPAFAGLWRADMRRWLSQSEPTDELSQALATGERRILIPSMERTPC
;
A
#
# COMPACT_ATOMS: atom_id res chain seq x y z
N MET A 1 -11.85 9.72 17.00
CA MET A 1 -10.88 9.86 15.90
C MET A 1 -9.44 9.72 16.37
N LYS A 2 -8.95 10.50 17.35
CA LYS A 2 -7.60 10.31 17.94
C LYS A 2 -7.28 8.86 18.35
N ARG A 3 -8.25 8.16 18.95
CA ARG A 3 -8.15 6.73 19.30
C ARG A 3 -7.80 5.84 18.09
N LEU A 4 -8.38 6.11 16.92
CA LEU A 4 -8.11 5.35 15.69
C LEU A 4 -6.64 5.44 15.30
N CYS A 5 -6.04 6.63 15.31
CA CYS A 5 -4.63 6.79 14.95
C CYS A 5 -3.69 6.05 15.90
N VAL A 6 -3.99 6.07 17.21
CA VAL A 6 -3.19 5.33 18.20
C VAL A 6 -3.30 3.82 17.99
N GLU A 7 -4.52 3.30 17.82
CA GLU A 7 -4.74 1.87 17.57
C GLU A 7 -4.14 1.42 16.23
N ALA A 8 -4.24 2.25 15.19
CA ALA A 8 -3.64 2.01 13.89
C ALA A 8 -2.11 2.00 13.96
N GLU A 9 -1.49 2.94 14.69
CA GLU A 9 -0.03 2.96 14.86
C GLU A 9 0.44 1.72 15.61
N ALA A 10 -0.27 1.34 16.69
CA ALA A 10 0.02 0.13 17.45
C ALA A 10 -0.08 -1.14 16.57
N LEU A 11 -1.12 -1.22 15.73
CA LEU A 11 -1.28 -2.32 14.78
C LEU A 11 -0.12 -2.37 13.78
N CYS A 12 0.23 -1.24 13.13
CA CYS A 12 1.35 -1.17 12.19
C CYS A 12 2.65 -1.68 12.80
N ARG A 13 2.96 -1.26 14.04
CA ARG A 13 4.16 -1.70 14.76
C ARG A 13 4.11 -3.18 15.13
N ALA A 14 2.93 -3.72 15.41
CA ALA A 14 2.77 -5.15 15.70
C ALA A 14 2.96 -6.03 14.46
N VAL A 15 2.53 -5.57 13.28
CA VAL A 15 2.58 -6.38 12.04
C VAL A 15 3.82 -6.14 11.17
N ALA A 16 4.57 -5.07 11.40
CA ALA A 16 5.78 -4.73 10.65
C ALA A 16 6.95 -4.45 11.60
N PRO A 17 7.78 -5.48 11.90
CA PRO A 17 8.99 -5.33 12.70
C PRO A 17 9.95 -4.25 12.17
N ASP A 18 9.91 -3.99 10.86
CA ASP A 18 10.63 -2.94 10.15
C ASP A 18 10.43 -1.54 10.76
N LEU A 19 9.33 -1.32 11.49
CA LEU A 19 9.01 -0.04 12.13
C LEU A 19 9.53 0.09 13.57
N ALA A 20 10.18 -0.93 14.14
CA ALA A 20 10.53 -0.97 15.56
C ALA A 20 11.47 0.17 16.01
N GLY A 21 12.34 0.66 15.12
CA GLY A 21 13.36 1.68 15.44
C GLY A 21 12.99 3.12 15.12
N GLY A 22 11.84 3.36 14.47
CA GLY A 22 11.57 4.64 13.81
C GLY A 22 10.25 5.33 14.19
N PRO A 23 10.14 6.65 13.94
CA PRO A 23 8.86 7.35 13.93
C PRO A 23 7.92 6.75 12.87
N LEU A 24 6.62 6.73 13.18
CA LEU A 24 5.53 6.47 12.23
C LEU A 24 4.49 7.55 12.46
N TYR A 25 4.08 8.24 11.40
CA TYR A 25 3.11 9.33 11.49
C TYR A 25 1.80 8.95 10.81
N ILE A 26 0.76 8.69 11.62
CA ILE A 26 -0.61 8.58 11.11
C ILE A 26 -1.33 9.90 11.40
N VAL A 27 -1.85 10.54 10.36
CA VAL A 27 -2.45 11.87 10.42
C VAL A 27 -3.84 11.83 9.77
N LEU A 28 -4.79 12.55 10.35
CA LEU A 28 -6.12 12.74 9.77
C LEU A 28 -6.15 14.06 8.99
N PRO A 29 -6.84 14.15 7.84
CA PRO A 29 -7.04 15.40 7.13
C PRO A 29 -7.63 16.53 8.00
N SER A 30 -8.45 16.18 9.00
CA SER A 30 -9.01 17.15 9.96
C SER A 30 -7.96 17.84 10.83
N ASP A 31 -6.80 17.21 11.03
CA ASP A 31 -5.69 17.75 11.80
C ASP A 31 -4.76 18.62 10.94
N LEU A 32 -4.95 18.61 9.61
CA LEU A 32 -4.18 19.42 8.68
C LEU A 32 -4.70 20.86 8.60
N PRO A 33 -3.80 21.84 8.42
CA PRO A 33 -4.21 23.19 8.05
C PRO A 33 -4.85 23.16 6.65
N ALA A 34 -5.73 24.12 6.36
CA ALA A 34 -6.60 24.08 5.18
C ALA A 34 -5.81 23.95 3.86
N GLU A 35 -4.63 24.59 3.79
CA GLU A 35 -3.73 24.57 2.63
C GLU A 35 -3.05 23.23 2.37
N LEU A 36 -3.07 22.29 3.32
CA LEU A 36 -2.52 20.94 3.15
C LEU A 36 -3.59 19.86 3.06
N ARG A 37 -4.87 20.22 3.18
CA ARG A 37 -5.96 19.24 3.07
C ARG A 37 -6.03 18.74 1.62
N PRO A 38 -6.03 17.41 1.40
CA PRO A 38 -6.30 16.86 0.09
C PRO A 38 -7.62 17.41 -0.44
N ARG A 39 -7.64 17.84 -1.70
CA ARG A 39 -8.86 18.29 -2.38
C ARG A 39 -9.66 17.13 -2.94
N VAL A 40 -8.95 16.08 -3.36
CA VAL A 40 -9.55 14.83 -3.81
C VAL A 40 -9.72 13.90 -2.61
N ALA A 41 -10.95 13.43 -2.40
CA ALA A 41 -11.25 12.44 -1.38
C ALA A 41 -10.57 11.10 -1.73
N SER A 42 -9.75 10.59 -0.81
CA SER A 42 -9.13 9.26 -0.86
C SER A 42 -9.21 8.66 0.53
N ASP A 43 -9.44 7.36 0.64
CA ASP A 43 -9.53 6.70 1.95
C ASP A 43 -8.21 6.79 2.73
N GLY A 44 -7.09 6.71 2.01
CA GLY A 44 -5.74 6.80 2.53
C GLY A 44 -4.78 7.35 1.49
N CYS A 45 -3.63 7.82 1.95
CA CYS A 45 -2.52 8.23 1.08
C CYS A 45 -1.18 8.15 1.82
N THR A 46 -0.19 7.58 1.15
CA THR A 46 1.22 7.64 1.54
C THR A 46 2.08 8.17 0.40
N MET A 47 3.16 8.85 0.75
CA MET A 47 4.18 9.28 -0.21
C MET A 47 5.55 9.14 0.45
N ARG A 48 6.59 8.91 -0.37
CA ARG A 48 7.97 8.70 0.10
C ARG A 48 8.50 9.81 1.02
N HIS A 49 8.02 11.04 0.85
CA HIS A 49 8.45 12.23 1.59
C HIS A 49 7.29 12.92 2.32
N LEU A 50 6.20 12.20 2.59
CA LEU A 50 5.02 12.77 3.23
C LEU A 50 5.34 13.32 4.64
N ASP A 51 6.28 12.72 5.35
CA ASP A 51 6.74 13.20 6.66
C ASP A 51 7.35 14.60 6.58
N LEU A 52 8.13 14.90 5.55
CA LEU A 52 8.71 16.22 5.31
C LEU A 52 7.66 17.24 4.86
N ILE A 53 6.69 16.83 4.06
CA ILE A 53 5.55 17.68 3.68
C ILE A 53 4.77 18.10 4.93
N LEU A 54 4.55 17.16 5.85
CA LEU A 54 3.80 17.34 7.09
C LEU A 54 4.64 17.90 8.26
N ARG A 55 5.96 17.95 8.13
CA ARG A 55 6.90 18.32 9.20
C ARG A 55 6.53 19.63 9.91
N PRO A 56 6.22 20.76 9.24
CA PRO A 56 5.88 22.00 9.94
C PRO A 56 4.66 21.85 10.88
N MET A 57 3.69 21.01 10.51
CA MET A 57 2.52 20.72 11.35
C MET A 57 2.88 19.77 12.49
N LEU A 58 3.66 18.72 12.20
CA LEU A 58 4.12 17.76 13.21
C LEU A 58 4.99 18.43 14.28
N GLU A 59 5.86 19.36 13.91
CA GLU A 59 6.67 20.17 14.84
C GLU A 59 5.79 21.06 15.71
N ARG A 60 4.85 21.80 15.10
CA ARG A 60 3.89 22.65 15.82
C ARG A 60 3.05 21.87 16.83
N ALA A 61 2.70 20.62 16.50
CA ALA A 61 1.94 19.74 17.37
C ALA A 61 2.80 18.99 18.41
N GLY A 62 4.13 19.21 18.44
CA GLY A 62 5.06 18.46 19.31
C GLY A 62 5.12 16.96 19.01
N ARG A 63 4.75 16.56 17.78
CA ARG A 63 4.71 15.17 17.32
C ARG A 63 5.92 14.76 16.50
N TRP A 64 6.66 15.72 15.93
CA TRP A 64 7.86 15.43 15.13
C TRP A 64 8.96 14.79 15.99
N ARG A 65 9.45 13.63 15.56
CA ARG A 65 10.50 12.82 16.20
C ARG A 65 11.65 12.46 15.25
N GLY A 66 11.78 13.19 14.14
CA GLY A 66 12.71 12.88 13.05
C GLY A 66 12.04 12.25 11.83
N ARG A 67 12.85 11.90 10.82
CA ARG A 67 12.36 11.26 9.58
C ARG A 67 11.69 9.92 9.90
N GLY A 68 10.63 9.60 9.16
CA GLY A 68 9.95 8.31 9.27
C GLY A 68 8.75 8.23 8.32
N PRO A 69 8.16 7.05 8.10
CA PRO A 69 6.98 6.94 7.25
C PRO A 69 5.82 7.78 7.78
N ALA A 70 5.06 8.36 6.87
CA ALA A 70 3.82 9.06 7.18
C ALA A 70 2.70 8.58 6.28
N MET A 71 1.47 8.58 6.79
CA MET A 71 0.25 8.27 6.04
C MET A 71 -0.88 9.20 6.48
N LEU A 72 -1.73 9.57 5.52
CA LEU A 72 -2.98 10.27 5.72
C LEU A 72 -4.13 9.28 5.65
N ILE A 73 -5.07 9.36 6.59
CA ILE A 73 -6.24 8.48 6.65
C ILE A 73 -7.52 9.32 6.73
N ASP A 74 -8.39 9.21 5.74
CA ASP A 74 -9.63 9.99 5.64
C ASP A 74 -10.83 9.17 6.15
N ALA A 75 -11.07 9.27 7.46
CA ALA A 75 -12.17 8.57 8.09
C ALA A 75 -13.58 8.92 7.53
N PRO A 76 -13.92 10.18 7.20
CA PRO A 76 -15.12 10.49 6.44
C PRO A 76 -15.28 9.68 5.15
N THR A 77 -14.24 9.57 4.33
CA THR A 77 -14.29 8.84 3.05
C THR A 77 -14.47 7.34 3.30
N ILE A 78 -13.71 6.76 4.25
CA ILE A 78 -13.86 5.35 4.67
C ILE A 78 -15.29 5.07 5.15
N ALA A 79 -15.85 5.97 5.97
CA ALA A 79 -17.22 5.83 6.48
C ALA A 79 -18.28 5.94 5.36
N SER A 80 -17.98 6.72 4.30
CA SER A 80 -18.85 6.87 3.14
C SER A 80 -18.90 5.60 2.28
N GLY A 81 -17.80 4.86 2.16
CA GLY A 81 -17.77 3.55 1.48
C GLY A 81 -18.75 2.54 2.11
N GLU A 82 -18.98 2.66 3.41
CA GLU A 82 -19.88 1.78 4.17
C GLU A 82 -21.34 2.28 4.24
N ARG A 83 -21.68 3.40 3.57
CA ARG A 83 -22.97 4.09 3.75
C ARG A 83 -24.20 3.22 3.49
N HIS A 84 -24.07 2.25 2.58
CA HIS A 84 -25.14 1.34 2.17
C HIS A 84 -25.48 0.29 3.24
N ARG A 85 -24.64 0.12 4.26
CA ARG A 85 -24.88 -0.83 5.35
C ARG A 85 -25.75 -0.21 6.46
N PRO A 86 -26.54 -1.02 7.19
CA PRO A 86 -27.26 -0.55 8.38
C PRO A 86 -26.32 0.11 9.40
N ARG A 87 -26.79 1.15 10.11
CA ARG A 87 -25.96 1.95 11.03
C ARG A 87 -25.19 1.14 12.07
N PHE A 88 -25.80 0.09 12.62
CA PHE A 88 -25.15 -0.77 13.61
C PHE A 88 -24.02 -1.61 13.01
N VAL A 89 -24.17 -2.05 11.75
CA VAL A 89 -23.12 -2.74 10.99
C VAL A 89 -21.98 -1.78 10.71
N ARG A 90 -22.27 -0.56 10.21
CA ARG A 90 -21.26 0.48 9.92
C ARG A 90 -20.33 0.72 11.10
N ARG A 91 -20.89 0.85 12.31
CA ARG A 91 -20.10 1.05 13.54
C ARG A 91 -19.14 -0.11 13.84
N ARG A 92 -19.54 -1.35 13.55
CA ARG A 92 -18.73 -2.54 13.80
C ARG A 92 -17.63 -2.71 12.75
N VAL A 93 -17.95 -2.42 11.47
CA VAL A 93 -17.03 -2.64 10.36
C VAL A 93 -16.06 -1.48 10.16
N PHE A 94 -16.42 -0.25 10.58
CA PHE A 94 -15.58 0.93 10.38
C PHE A 94 -14.13 0.75 10.86
N GLY A 95 -13.94 0.18 12.06
CA GLY A 95 -12.59 -0.06 12.58
C GLY A 95 -11.80 -1.04 11.72
N VAL A 96 -12.45 -2.10 11.24
CA VAL A 96 -11.84 -3.10 10.36
C VAL A 96 -11.51 -2.49 9.00
N SER A 97 -12.43 -1.73 8.38
CA SER A 97 -12.20 -1.05 7.11
C SER A 97 -11.05 -0.03 7.24
N ALA A 98 -11.03 0.75 8.32
CA ALA A 98 -9.95 1.70 8.57
C ALA A 98 -8.58 1.02 8.77
N PHE A 99 -8.53 -0.12 9.46
CA PHE A 99 -7.30 -0.91 9.55
C PHE A 99 -6.89 -1.51 8.21
N GLY A 100 -7.84 -1.95 7.39
CA GLY A 100 -7.59 -2.37 6.01
C GLY A 100 -6.83 -1.32 5.20
N ILE A 101 -7.34 -0.09 5.19
CA ILE A 101 -6.71 1.05 4.51
C ILE A 101 -5.35 1.41 5.14
N VAL A 102 -5.23 1.44 6.46
CA VAL A 102 -3.93 1.69 7.11
C VAL A 102 -2.88 0.66 6.69
N LEU A 103 -3.25 -0.62 6.62
CA LEU A 103 -2.34 -1.68 6.18
C LEU A 103 -2.03 -1.61 4.68
N HIS A 104 -2.96 -1.10 3.87
CA HIS A 104 -2.72 -0.80 2.46
C HIS A 104 -1.63 0.27 2.30
N GLU A 105 -1.77 1.40 3.00
CA GLU A 105 -0.76 2.46 2.99
C GLU A 105 0.58 1.97 3.56
N LEU A 106 0.55 1.13 4.59
CA LEU A 106 1.77 0.50 5.11
C LEU A 106 2.43 -0.42 4.08
N ALA A 107 1.66 -1.13 3.25
CA ALA A 107 2.22 -1.97 2.19
C ALA A 107 3.00 -1.12 1.17
N HIS A 108 2.50 0.06 0.79
CA HIS A 108 3.25 0.99 -0.04
C HIS A 108 4.53 1.50 0.63
N VAL A 109 4.49 1.82 1.93
CA VAL A 109 5.68 2.22 2.70
C VAL A 109 6.75 1.14 2.66
N LEU A 110 6.37 -0.11 2.93
CA LEU A 110 7.30 -1.23 2.98
C LEU A 110 7.80 -1.63 1.59
N ASP A 111 6.95 -1.56 0.56
CA ASP A 111 7.35 -1.77 -0.82
C ASP A 111 8.39 -0.72 -1.22
N ALA A 112 8.18 0.56 -0.95
CA ALA A 112 9.16 1.61 -1.26
C ALA A 112 10.55 1.35 -0.64
N GLY A 113 10.63 0.59 0.45
CA GLY A 113 11.86 0.26 1.15
C GLY A 113 12.31 1.40 2.07
N PRO A 114 13.52 1.31 2.65
CA PRO A 114 14.05 2.36 3.50
C PRO A 114 14.12 3.70 2.77
N GLY A 115 13.83 4.79 3.48
CA GLY A 115 13.97 6.14 2.96
C GLY A 115 15.43 6.49 2.69
N ASP A 116 15.68 7.17 1.58
CA ASP A 116 16.99 7.72 1.25
C ASP A 116 17.33 8.93 2.13
N ALA A 117 18.50 9.53 1.88
CA ALA A 117 18.87 10.86 2.34
C ALA A 117 17.75 11.90 2.09
N ASP A 118 17.82 13.03 2.80
CA ASP A 118 16.86 14.12 2.61
C ASP A 118 16.79 14.51 1.13
N PRO A 119 15.59 14.50 0.52
CA PRO A 119 15.42 14.90 -0.87
C PRO A 119 15.66 16.40 -1.03
N PRO A 120 15.94 16.87 -2.26
CA PRO A 120 15.93 18.30 -2.57
C PRO A 120 14.60 18.95 -2.17
N ALA A 121 14.65 20.21 -1.70
CA ALA A 121 13.47 20.94 -1.23
C ALA A 121 12.39 21.06 -2.32
N GLU A 122 12.81 21.13 -3.58
CA GLU A 122 11.94 21.18 -4.76
C GLU A 122 11.08 19.93 -4.88
N LEU A 123 11.62 18.75 -4.55
CA LEU A 123 10.86 17.50 -4.58
C LEU A 123 9.81 17.45 -3.47
N VAL A 124 10.13 17.98 -2.29
CA VAL A 124 9.16 18.11 -1.17
C VAL A 124 8.06 19.11 -1.55
N ALA A 125 8.41 20.24 -2.17
CA ALA A 125 7.45 21.22 -2.66
C ALA A 125 6.55 20.64 -3.75
N PHE A 126 7.09 19.85 -4.67
CA PHE A 126 6.33 19.15 -5.70
C PHE A 126 5.36 18.12 -5.10
N GLY A 127 5.81 17.31 -4.14
CA GLY A 127 4.94 16.37 -3.44
C GLY A 127 3.80 17.07 -2.69
N ARG A 128 4.08 18.23 -2.09
CA ARG A 128 3.03 19.07 -1.49
C ARG A 128 2.02 19.54 -2.54
N ALA A 129 2.48 20.00 -3.70
CA ALA A 129 1.61 20.42 -4.78
C ALA A 129 0.69 19.28 -5.24
N ILE A 130 1.22 18.08 -5.45
CA ILE A 130 0.44 16.88 -5.78
C ILE A 130 -0.62 16.59 -4.72
N LEU A 131 -0.25 16.59 -3.45
CA LEU A 131 -1.18 16.30 -2.34
C LEU A 131 -2.38 17.25 -2.32
N THR A 132 -2.18 18.49 -2.76
CA THR A 132 -3.19 19.57 -2.73
C THR A 132 -3.84 19.85 -4.08
N ALA A 133 -3.41 19.16 -5.14
CA ALA A 133 -3.92 19.36 -6.48
C ALA A 133 -5.41 18.96 -6.55
N ASP A 134 -6.18 19.72 -7.32
CA ASP A 134 -7.64 19.56 -7.45
C ASP A 134 -8.05 18.68 -8.64
N GLU A 135 -7.09 18.01 -9.27
CA GLU A 135 -7.30 17.64 -10.66
C GLU A 135 -8.03 16.32 -10.86
N SER A 136 -9.04 16.43 -11.73
CA SER A 136 -9.67 15.40 -12.54
C SER A 136 -8.69 14.76 -13.53
N VAL A 137 -7.49 14.37 -13.08
CA VAL A 137 -6.53 13.65 -13.92
C VAL A 137 -7.11 12.28 -14.20
N ALA A 138 -6.84 11.75 -15.41
CA ALA A 138 -7.11 10.36 -15.70
C ALA A 138 -6.55 9.46 -14.58
N PRO A 139 -7.28 8.41 -14.17
CA PRO A 139 -6.83 7.53 -13.11
C PRO A 139 -5.44 6.97 -13.44
N THR A 140 -4.51 7.10 -12.50
CA THR A 140 -3.13 6.60 -12.68
C THR A 140 -3.00 5.11 -12.33
N ASN A 141 -3.99 4.57 -11.63
CA ASN A 141 -4.19 3.17 -11.29
C ASN A 141 -5.71 2.91 -11.09
N GLY A 142 -6.10 1.65 -10.93
CA GLY A 142 -7.48 1.21 -10.80
C GLY A 142 -8.25 1.20 -12.14
N PRO A 143 -9.59 1.12 -12.08
CA PRO A 143 -10.43 1.08 -13.27
C PRO A 143 -10.24 2.31 -14.16
N GLY A 144 -10.01 2.07 -15.45
CA GLY A 144 -9.82 3.12 -16.45
C GLY A 144 -8.39 3.66 -16.57
N ALA A 145 -7.46 3.22 -15.73
CA ALA A 145 -6.05 3.58 -15.86
C ALA A 145 -5.35 2.81 -17.00
N ALA A 146 -4.32 3.44 -17.58
CA ALA A 146 -3.50 2.83 -18.63
C ALA A 146 -2.73 1.60 -18.14
N VAL A 147 -2.43 1.47 -16.85
CA VAL A 147 -1.95 0.24 -16.22
C VAL A 147 -2.70 0.13 -14.90
N PRO A 148 -3.78 -0.66 -14.81
CA PRO A 148 -4.66 -0.65 -13.66
C PRO A 148 -3.93 -0.89 -12.34
N TRP A 149 -3.03 -1.87 -12.27
CA TRP A 149 -2.29 -2.19 -11.04
C TRP A 149 -1.01 -1.36 -10.82
N ARG A 150 -0.82 -0.23 -11.50
CA ARG A 150 0.36 0.62 -11.30
C ARG A 150 0.51 0.95 -9.80
N TRP A 151 1.72 0.81 -9.27
CA TRP A 151 2.06 0.93 -7.84
C TRP A 151 1.53 -0.18 -6.92
N HIS A 152 0.84 -1.17 -7.49
CA HIS A 152 0.27 -2.34 -6.81
C HIS A 152 0.79 -3.63 -7.44
N GLU A 153 2.06 -3.64 -7.84
CA GLU A 153 2.68 -4.80 -8.49
C GLU A 153 2.90 -5.96 -7.52
N TRP A 154 3.42 -7.08 -8.03
CA TRP A 154 3.61 -8.33 -7.29
C TRP A 154 4.23 -8.18 -5.88
N ARG A 155 5.16 -7.24 -5.68
CA ARG A 155 5.83 -7.03 -4.38
C ARG A 155 4.92 -6.32 -3.39
N PHE A 156 4.15 -5.34 -3.83
CA PHE A 156 3.08 -4.74 -3.05
C PHE A 156 2.02 -5.79 -2.67
N ILE A 157 1.56 -6.60 -3.63
CA ILE A 157 0.54 -7.64 -3.38
C ILE A 157 1.03 -8.62 -2.32
N ARG A 158 2.25 -9.14 -2.47
CA ARG A 158 2.90 -10.02 -1.48
C ARG A 158 2.92 -9.35 -0.11
N THR A 159 3.31 -8.09 -0.04
CA THR A 159 3.36 -7.29 1.20
C THR A 159 1.99 -7.18 1.86
N ALA A 160 0.97 -6.77 1.12
CA ALA A 160 -0.40 -6.64 1.61
C ALA A 160 -0.95 -7.97 2.19
N LEU A 161 -0.63 -9.10 1.54
CA LEU A 161 -1.04 -10.43 2.03
C LEU A 161 -0.35 -10.81 3.34
N HIS A 162 0.94 -10.53 3.50
CA HIS A 162 1.64 -10.74 4.77
C HIS A 162 1.09 -9.84 5.88
N LEU A 163 0.82 -8.56 5.58
CA LEU A 163 0.24 -7.64 6.56
C LEU A 163 -1.15 -8.11 7.01
N ALA A 164 -2.00 -8.55 6.08
CA ALA A 164 -3.31 -9.09 6.42
C ALA A 164 -3.21 -10.34 7.31
N HIS A 165 -2.30 -11.27 6.98
CA HIS A 165 -2.05 -12.47 7.78
C HIS A 165 -1.59 -12.13 9.21
N ARG A 166 -0.62 -11.21 9.35
CA ARG A 166 -0.14 -10.77 10.67
C ARG A 166 -1.19 -10.02 11.47
N ALA A 167 -2.00 -9.18 10.82
CA ALA A 167 -3.11 -8.49 11.48
C ALA A 167 -4.15 -9.49 12.03
N ALA A 168 -4.44 -10.56 11.30
CA ALA A 168 -5.30 -11.64 11.77
C ALA A 168 -4.70 -12.34 13.00
N ALA A 169 -3.38 -12.58 13.02
CA ALA A 169 -2.68 -13.11 14.20
C ALA A 169 -2.72 -12.16 15.41
N CYS A 170 -2.85 -10.85 15.18
CA CYS A 170 -3.10 -9.85 16.22
C CYS A 170 -4.60 -9.73 16.63
N GLY A 171 -5.47 -10.63 16.15
CA GLY A 171 -6.90 -10.64 16.48
C GLY A 171 -7.75 -9.65 15.68
N VAL A 172 -7.21 -9.03 14.63
CA VAL A 172 -7.98 -8.17 13.73
C VAL A 172 -8.71 -9.04 12.71
N ALA A 173 -10.04 -9.06 12.76
CA ALA A 173 -10.88 -9.82 11.83
C ALA A 173 -10.95 -9.17 10.43
N LEU A 174 -9.82 -9.14 9.73
CA LEU A 174 -9.63 -8.50 8.44
C LEU A 174 -9.40 -9.54 7.36
N TRP A 175 -10.21 -9.50 6.30
CA TRP A 175 -9.97 -10.30 5.11
C TRP A 175 -8.85 -9.66 4.28
N PRO A 176 -8.01 -10.42 3.56
CA PRO A 176 -6.95 -9.83 2.75
C PRO A 176 -7.44 -8.90 1.65
N SER A 177 -8.64 -9.12 1.10
CA SER A 177 -9.29 -8.17 0.18
C SER A 177 -9.66 -6.84 0.85
N GLY A 178 -9.75 -6.79 2.17
CA GLY A 178 -9.91 -5.56 2.93
C GLY A 178 -8.62 -4.73 3.05
N VAL A 179 -7.45 -5.33 2.79
CA VAL A 179 -6.18 -4.60 2.62
C VAL A 179 -5.99 -4.24 1.15
N PHE A 180 -6.20 -5.20 0.25
CA PHE A 180 -6.08 -4.98 -1.18
C PHE A 180 -6.98 -5.95 -1.96
N ASP A 181 -7.98 -5.42 -2.66
CA ASP A 181 -8.80 -6.18 -3.59
C ASP A 181 -8.19 -6.11 -5.00
N ALA A 182 -7.44 -7.14 -5.37
CA ALA A 182 -6.76 -7.22 -6.66
C ALA A 182 -7.73 -7.16 -7.85
N SER A 183 -8.99 -7.56 -7.67
CA SER A 183 -9.99 -7.52 -8.74
C SER A 183 -10.36 -6.11 -9.16
N ASP A 184 -10.28 -5.12 -8.25
CA ASP A 184 -10.50 -3.70 -8.59
C ASP A 184 -9.44 -3.17 -9.56
N TYR A 185 -8.31 -3.86 -9.68
CA TYR A 185 -7.18 -3.51 -10.52
C TYR A 185 -7.07 -4.44 -11.75
N GLY A 186 -8.13 -5.15 -12.13
CA GLY A 186 -8.14 -6.05 -13.31
C GLY A 186 -7.29 -7.32 -13.16
N LEU A 187 -6.81 -7.59 -11.93
CA LEU A 187 -6.04 -8.78 -11.61
C LEU A 187 -6.96 -9.93 -11.17
N SER A 188 -6.37 -11.12 -11.05
CA SER A 188 -7.00 -12.26 -10.43
C SER A 188 -7.43 -11.93 -8.98
N PRO A 189 -8.54 -12.50 -8.47
CA PRO A 189 -9.02 -12.19 -7.12
C PRO A 189 -7.96 -12.40 -6.04
N THR A 190 -7.93 -11.56 -4.99
CA THR A 190 -6.92 -11.63 -3.90
C THR A 190 -6.76 -13.02 -3.31
N ARG A 191 -7.85 -13.80 -3.19
CA ARG A 191 -7.82 -15.20 -2.73
C ARG A 191 -6.96 -16.14 -3.59
N ALA A 192 -6.82 -15.85 -4.88
CA ALA A 192 -5.96 -16.61 -5.79
C ALA A 192 -4.49 -16.32 -5.50
N TYR A 193 -4.12 -15.06 -5.28
CA TYR A 193 -2.78 -14.68 -4.84
C TYR A 193 -2.42 -15.27 -3.48
N MET A 194 -3.35 -15.25 -2.51
CA MET A 194 -3.16 -15.93 -1.22
C MET A 194 -2.83 -17.41 -1.40
N ARG A 195 -3.63 -18.13 -2.20
CA ARG A 195 -3.41 -19.55 -2.47
C ARG A 195 -2.07 -19.79 -3.17
N ALA A 196 -1.72 -18.92 -4.10
CA ALA A 196 -0.48 -19.01 -4.87
C ALA A 196 0.77 -18.71 -4.01
N LEU A 197 0.62 -17.96 -2.93
CA LEU A 197 1.67 -17.68 -1.95
C LEU A 197 1.94 -18.87 -1.01
N GLY A 198 0.95 -19.77 -0.84
CA GLY A 198 1.12 -21.01 -0.07
C GLY A 198 1.29 -20.76 1.43
N ASP A 199 2.26 -21.46 2.04
CA ASP A 199 2.58 -21.39 3.48
C ASP A 199 3.56 -20.26 3.83
N GLU A 200 3.92 -19.42 2.86
CA GLU A 200 4.88 -18.36 3.06
C GLU A 200 4.48 -17.35 4.16
N PRO A 201 3.21 -16.89 4.27
CA PRO A 201 2.80 -16.02 5.37
C PRO A 201 3.11 -16.58 6.76
N ASP A 202 2.86 -17.87 6.96
CA ASP A 202 3.16 -18.57 8.22
C ASP A 202 4.67 -18.66 8.46
N ARG A 203 5.44 -19.07 7.45
CA ARG A 203 6.90 -19.22 7.53
C ARG A 203 7.63 -17.91 7.84
N PHE A 204 7.08 -16.79 7.38
CA PHE A 204 7.67 -15.46 7.55
C PHE A 204 6.88 -14.57 8.54
N ALA A 205 6.02 -15.14 9.39
CA ALA A 205 5.14 -14.37 10.28
C ALA A 205 5.88 -13.35 11.16
N GLY A 206 7.10 -13.66 11.61
CA GLY A 206 7.93 -12.78 12.46
C GLY A 206 9.14 -12.14 11.77
N ARG A 207 9.29 -12.25 10.44
CA ARG A 207 10.44 -11.71 9.70
C ARG A 207 10.20 -10.27 9.24
N ASP A 208 11.25 -9.47 9.10
CA ASP A 208 11.15 -8.17 8.43
C ASP A 208 10.86 -8.34 6.92
N PHE A 209 10.36 -7.28 6.28
CA PHE A 209 10.01 -7.32 4.86
C PHE A 209 11.24 -7.35 3.95
N ALA A 210 12.38 -6.80 4.40
CA ALA A 210 13.65 -6.95 3.69
C ALA A 210 14.02 -8.44 3.50
N THR A 211 13.87 -9.26 4.54
CA THR A 211 14.10 -10.72 4.51
C THR A 211 13.11 -11.43 3.60
N ILE A 212 11.83 -11.03 3.63
CA ILE A 212 10.81 -11.58 2.73
C ILE A 212 11.17 -11.29 1.28
N PHE A 213 11.54 -10.05 0.95
CA PHE A 213 11.88 -9.63 -0.41
C PHE A 213 13.18 -10.25 -0.93
N ALA A 214 14.13 -10.58 -0.04
CA ALA A 214 15.33 -11.33 -0.40
C ALA A 214 15.04 -12.80 -0.74
N THR A 215 13.87 -13.32 -0.34
CA THR A 215 13.46 -14.69 -0.68
C THR A 215 12.74 -14.72 -2.03
N PRO A 216 13.09 -15.65 -2.94
CA PRO A 216 12.36 -15.83 -4.19
C PRO A 216 10.86 -16.03 -3.96
N VAL A 217 10.03 -15.41 -4.80
CA VAL A 217 8.59 -15.61 -4.77
C VAL A 217 8.22 -17.06 -5.13
N PRO A 218 7.15 -17.63 -4.55
CA PRO A 218 6.67 -18.95 -4.91
C PRO A 218 6.39 -19.04 -6.42
N PRO A 219 6.76 -20.14 -7.10
CA PRO A 219 6.53 -20.28 -8.53
C PRO A 219 5.06 -20.11 -8.94
N ALA A 220 4.13 -20.58 -8.11
CA ALA A 220 2.69 -20.41 -8.33
C ALA A 220 2.28 -18.93 -8.30
N PHE A 221 2.79 -18.15 -7.34
CA PHE A 221 2.54 -16.70 -7.24
C PHE A 221 3.09 -15.97 -8.46
N ALA A 222 4.33 -16.27 -8.85
CA ALA A 222 4.97 -15.66 -10.01
C ALA A 222 4.24 -16.03 -11.33
N GLY A 223 3.78 -17.27 -11.44
CA GLY A 223 3.00 -17.75 -12.59
C GLY A 223 1.65 -17.04 -12.71
N LEU A 224 0.95 -16.83 -11.58
CA LEU A 224 -0.32 -16.11 -11.54
C LEU A 224 -0.15 -14.64 -11.96
N TRP A 225 0.84 -13.95 -11.40
CA TRP A 225 1.16 -12.56 -11.76
C TRP A 225 1.45 -12.41 -13.27
N ARG A 226 2.29 -13.27 -13.84
CA ARG A 226 2.58 -13.26 -15.29
C ARG A 226 1.35 -13.59 -16.14
N ALA A 227 0.44 -14.43 -15.65
CA ALA A 227 -0.80 -14.72 -16.36
C ALA A 227 -1.72 -13.50 -16.39
N ASP A 228 -1.83 -12.75 -15.28
CA ASP A 228 -2.59 -11.50 -15.23
C ASP A 228 -2.00 -10.43 -16.16
N MET A 229 -0.67 -10.21 -16.11
CA MET A 229 0.01 -9.29 -17.02
C MET A 229 -0.23 -9.65 -18.49
N ARG A 230 -0.07 -10.93 -18.87
CA ARG A 230 -0.30 -11.39 -20.25
C ARG A 230 -1.76 -11.25 -20.68
N ARG A 231 -2.72 -11.58 -19.79
CA ARG A 231 -4.14 -11.42 -20.07
C ARG A 231 -4.46 -9.97 -20.42
N TRP A 232 -3.97 -9.05 -19.61
CA TRP A 232 -4.18 -7.63 -19.86
C TRP A 232 -3.47 -7.13 -21.12
N LEU A 233 -2.22 -7.51 -21.35
CA LEU A 233 -1.50 -7.16 -22.58
C LEU A 233 -2.20 -7.63 -23.85
N SER A 234 -2.87 -8.78 -23.81
CA SER A 234 -3.65 -9.27 -24.95
C SER A 234 -4.95 -8.49 -25.20
N GLN A 235 -5.37 -7.65 -24.26
CA GLN A 235 -6.59 -6.84 -24.32
C GLN A 235 -6.31 -5.35 -24.53
N SER A 236 -5.05 -4.92 -24.43
CA SER A 236 -4.64 -3.52 -24.57
C SER A 236 -4.06 -3.25 -25.95
N GLU A 237 -4.45 -2.13 -26.55
CA GLU A 237 -3.75 -1.60 -27.73
C GLU A 237 -2.32 -1.20 -27.33
N PRO A 238 -1.28 -1.57 -28.11
CA PRO A 238 0.09 -1.23 -27.79
C PRO A 238 0.30 0.29 -27.74
N THR A 239 0.89 0.79 -26.65
CA THR A 239 1.36 2.18 -26.56
C THR A 239 2.82 2.24 -26.10
N ASP A 240 3.48 3.38 -26.29
CA ASP A 240 4.87 3.58 -25.82
C ASP A 240 4.95 3.58 -24.29
N GLU A 241 3.95 4.13 -23.61
CA GLU A 241 3.84 4.12 -22.14
C GLU A 241 3.70 2.70 -21.59
N LEU A 242 2.90 1.87 -22.27
CA LEU A 242 2.74 0.45 -21.98
C LEU A 242 4.10 -0.28 -22.03
N SER A 243 4.88 -0.02 -23.07
CA SER A 243 6.19 -0.65 -23.26
C SER A 243 7.18 -0.29 -22.14
N GLN A 244 7.16 0.96 -21.67
CA GLN A 244 8.00 1.38 -20.54
C GLN A 244 7.56 0.77 -19.21
N ALA A 245 6.25 0.71 -18.95
CA ALA A 245 5.71 0.11 -17.72
C ALA A 245 6.02 -1.39 -17.61
N LEU A 246 6.02 -2.12 -18.73
CA LEU A 246 6.45 -3.52 -18.75
C LEU A 246 7.94 -3.68 -18.51
N ALA A 247 8.76 -2.83 -19.11
CA ALA A 247 10.21 -2.86 -18.92
C ALA A 247 10.63 -2.59 -17.47
N THR A 248 9.85 -1.82 -16.70
CA THR A 248 10.09 -1.60 -15.27
C THR A 248 9.53 -2.75 -14.41
N GLY A 249 8.39 -3.34 -14.79
CA GLY A 249 7.79 -4.49 -14.11
C GLY A 249 8.58 -5.80 -14.24
N GLU A 250 9.19 -6.08 -15.39
CA GLU A 250 10.00 -7.29 -15.61
C GLU A 250 11.35 -7.25 -14.89
N ARG A 251 11.96 -6.07 -14.71
CA ARG A 251 13.30 -5.92 -14.12
C ARG A 251 13.43 -6.29 -12.62
N ARG A 252 12.33 -6.56 -11.91
CA ARG A 252 12.35 -6.84 -10.46
C ARG A 252 12.00 -8.27 -10.05
N ILE A 253 11.48 -9.11 -10.96
CA ILE A 253 11.34 -10.54 -10.66
C ILE A 253 12.61 -11.24 -11.17
N LEU A 254 13.65 -11.26 -10.33
CA LEU A 254 14.78 -12.17 -10.54
C LEU A 254 14.27 -13.60 -10.30
N ILE A 255 13.79 -14.24 -11.36
CA ILE A 255 13.67 -15.70 -11.38
C ILE A 255 15.09 -16.21 -11.58
N PRO A 256 15.66 -17.03 -10.69
CA PRO A 256 16.86 -17.77 -11.04
C PRO A 256 16.54 -18.54 -12.32
N SER A 257 17.24 -18.23 -13.41
CA SER A 257 17.20 -19.07 -14.60
C SER A 257 17.50 -20.49 -14.14
N MET A 258 16.52 -21.39 -14.22
CA MET A 258 16.80 -22.80 -14.01
C MET A 258 17.73 -23.21 -15.14
N GLU A 259 19.03 -23.21 -14.87
CA GLU A 259 20.01 -23.87 -15.73
C GLU A 259 19.49 -25.29 -15.94
N ARG A 260 19.15 -25.59 -17.20
CA ARG A 260 18.81 -26.94 -17.60
C ARG A 260 20.04 -27.77 -17.31
N THR A 261 19.97 -28.61 -16.29
CA THR A 261 20.96 -29.66 -16.10
C THR A 261 20.90 -30.52 -17.37
N PRO A 262 21.97 -30.62 -18.16
CA PRO A 262 21.99 -31.55 -19.27
C PRO A 262 21.87 -32.97 -18.70
N CYS A 263 20.87 -33.71 -19.18
CA CYS A 263 20.88 -35.17 -19.08
C CYS A 263 21.92 -35.73 -20.05
#